data_AF-A0A9D9PT50-F1
#
_entry.id   AF-A0A9D9PT50-F1
#
_cell.length_a   1.000
_cell.length_b   1.000
_cell.length_c   1.000
_cell.angle_alpha   90.00
_cell.angle_beta   90.00
_cell.angle_gamma   90.00
#
_symmetry.space_group_name_H-M   'P 1'
#
loop_
_entity.id
_entity.type
_entity.pdbx_description
1 polymer ?
#
loop_
_entity_poly.entity_id
_entity_poly.type
_entity_poly.pdbx_seq_one_letter_code
_entity_poly.pdbx_strand_id
1 'polypeptide(L)'
;MQVISYFESKEQKHWLDEIGKSDWSAGRFLHELLSQGTFFDTVGEGSELLLLTDGDNLVSFCTYAVRDEIASTEYSPWIGFVYTFPKYRGHRYVGRLFEVIESIAKEHDIPDIYLSTDHIGLYEKYGFEYMTQMESIYGGMSRVYVKHIGR
;
A
#
# COMPACT_ATOMS: atom_id res chain seq x y z
N MET A 1 0.89 11.14 15.85
CA MET A 1 0.81 10.21 14.71
C MET A 1 0.46 8.79 15.13
N GLN A 2 -0.52 8.18 14.45
CA GLN A 2 -1.03 6.83 14.71
C GLN A 2 -1.31 6.10 13.39
N VAL A 3 -1.16 4.78 13.37
CA VAL A 3 -1.60 3.95 12.23
C VAL A 3 -2.98 3.39 12.57
N ILE A 4 -3.91 3.47 11.63
CA ILE A 4 -5.28 2.95 11.75
C ILE A 4 -5.67 2.19 10.46
N SER A 5 -6.60 1.23 10.56
CA SER A 5 -7.29 0.68 9.38
C SER A 5 -8.43 1.61 8.97
N TYR A 6 -8.53 1.88 7.67
CA TYR A 6 -9.66 2.60 7.09
C TYR A 6 -10.98 1.85 7.35
N PHE A 7 -11.00 0.53 7.19
CA PHE A 7 -12.22 -0.27 7.28
C PHE A 7 -12.72 -0.45 8.72
N GLU A 8 -11.84 -0.37 9.71
CA GLU A 8 -12.20 -0.40 11.14
C GLU A 8 -12.53 0.98 11.73
N SER A 9 -12.21 2.05 11.01
CA SER A 9 -12.44 3.42 11.46
C SER A 9 -13.92 3.79 11.44
N LYS A 10 -14.37 4.51 12.48
CA LYS A 10 -15.72 5.09 12.54
C LYS A 10 -15.88 6.32 11.64
N GLU A 11 -14.77 6.94 11.25
CA GLU A 11 -14.72 8.20 10.50
C GLU A 11 -14.38 7.96 9.02
N GLN A 12 -14.82 6.85 8.42
CA GLN A 12 -14.51 6.48 7.03
C GLN A 12 -14.76 7.59 6.02
N LYS A 13 -15.87 8.33 6.16
CA LYS A 13 -16.19 9.44 5.27
C LYS A 13 -15.12 10.54 5.30
N HIS A 14 -14.64 10.90 6.50
CA HIS A 14 -13.57 11.87 6.66
C HIS A 14 -12.28 11.37 6.00
N TRP A 15 -11.91 10.12 6.22
CA TRP A 15 -10.71 9.55 5.62
C TRP A 15 -10.81 9.39 4.10
N LEU A 16 -12.00 9.10 3.56
CA LEU A 16 -12.25 9.10 2.13
C LEU A 16 -12.00 10.50 1.54
N ASP A 17 -12.56 11.54 2.16
CA ASP A 17 -12.34 12.94 1.75
C ASP A 17 -10.85 13.33 1.82
N GLU A 18 -10.12 12.87 2.84
CA GLU A 18 -8.66 13.08 2.94
C GLU A 18 -7.88 12.35 1.84
N ILE A 19 -8.19 11.08 1.54
CA ILE A 19 -7.56 10.32 0.44
C ILE A 19 -7.79 11.02 -0.90
N GLY A 20 -9.00 11.58 -1.10
CA GLY A 20 -9.38 12.34 -2.29
C GLY A 20 -8.55 13.59 -2.54
N LYS A 21 -7.82 14.10 -1.52
CA LYS A 21 -6.91 15.25 -1.64
C LYS A 21 -5.54 14.86 -2.24
N SER A 22 -5.28 13.58 -2.48
CA SER A 22 -4.01 13.14 -3.07
C SER A 22 -3.80 13.71 -4.48
N ASP A 23 -2.56 14.14 -4.78
CA ASP A 23 -2.20 14.71 -6.08
C ASP A 23 -1.86 13.62 -7.13
N TRP A 24 -1.77 12.37 -6.67
CA TRP A 24 -1.35 11.21 -7.45
C TRP A 24 -2.53 10.51 -8.15
N SER A 25 -2.32 10.10 -9.40
CA SER A 25 -3.35 9.43 -10.22
C SER A 25 -3.87 8.13 -9.61
N ALA A 26 -3.00 7.26 -9.10
CA ALA A 26 -3.47 6.04 -8.45
C ALA A 26 -4.14 6.31 -7.10
N GLY A 27 -3.79 7.40 -6.42
CA GLY A 27 -4.53 7.87 -5.23
C GLY A 27 -5.98 8.25 -5.56
N ARG A 28 -6.21 8.89 -6.72
CA ARG A 28 -7.57 9.14 -7.24
C ARG A 28 -8.31 7.85 -7.59
N PHE A 29 -7.61 6.88 -8.19
CA PHE A 29 -8.19 5.58 -8.47
C PHE A 29 -8.60 4.84 -7.19
N LEU A 30 -7.74 4.83 -6.16
CA LEU A 30 -8.11 4.28 -4.85
C LEU A 30 -9.36 4.95 -4.27
N HIS A 31 -9.44 6.28 -4.32
CA HIS A 31 -10.61 7.02 -3.87
C HIS A 31 -11.90 6.58 -4.61
N GLU A 32 -11.81 6.36 -5.93
CA GLU A 32 -12.93 5.86 -6.73
C GLU A 32 -13.35 4.45 -6.29
N LEU A 33 -12.40 3.52 -6.11
CA LEU A 33 -12.67 2.16 -5.63
C LEU A 33 -13.42 2.17 -4.29
N LEU A 34 -12.96 3.00 -3.35
CA LEU A 34 -13.59 3.15 -2.04
C LEU A 34 -15.00 3.76 -2.15
N SER A 35 -15.17 4.78 -3.01
CA SER A 35 -16.46 5.45 -3.22
C SER A 35 -17.51 4.54 -3.85
N GLN A 36 -17.07 3.63 -4.73
CA GLN A 36 -17.95 2.69 -5.44
C GLN A 36 -18.16 1.37 -4.69
N GLY A 37 -17.39 1.12 -3.62
CA GLY A 37 -17.43 -0.14 -2.87
C GLY A 37 -16.79 -1.33 -3.61
N THR A 38 -15.94 -1.07 -4.61
CA THR A 38 -15.29 -2.08 -5.46
C THR A 38 -13.84 -2.37 -5.06
N PHE A 39 -13.42 -1.88 -3.88
CA PHE A 39 -12.07 -2.07 -3.35
C PHE A 39 -11.70 -3.56 -3.28
N PHE A 40 -12.49 -4.38 -2.58
CA PHE A 40 -12.20 -5.80 -2.39
C PHE A 40 -12.31 -6.61 -3.69
N ASP A 41 -13.20 -6.22 -4.61
CA ASP A 41 -13.26 -6.83 -5.94
C ASP A 41 -11.94 -6.66 -6.70
N THR A 42 -11.31 -5.49 -6.53
CA THR A 42 -10.09 -5.10 -7.25
C THR A 42 -8.84 -5.68 -6.59
N VAL A 43 -8.65 -5.44 -5.29
CA VAL A 43 -7.41 -5.81 -4.58
C VAL A 43 -7.50 -7.15 -3.85
N GLY A 44 -8.68 -7.78 -3.84
CA GLY A 44 -8.95 -9.08 -3.25
C GLY A 44 -9.49 -9.01 -1.81
N GLU A 45 -10.29 -10.00 -1.44
CA GLU A 45 -10.86 -10.17 -0.10
C GLU A 45 -9.77 -10.37 0.96
N GLY A 46 -9.96 -9.76 2.14
CA GLY A 46 -8.96 -9.77 3.22
C GLY A 46 -7.84 -8.74 3.06
N SER A 47 -7.93 -7.85 2.07
CA SER A 47 -7.02 -6.71 1.92
C SER A 47 -7.33 -5.59 2.92
N GLU A 48 -6.31 -4.85 3.33
CA GLU A 48 -6.43 -3.73 4.26
C GLU A 48 -5.95 -2.42 3.61
N LEU A 49 -6.51 -1.31 4.06
CA LEU A 49 -6.04 0.04 3.76
C LEU A 49 -5.58 0.70 5.05
N LEU A 50 -4.27 0.84 5.20
CA LEU A 50 -3.64 1.42 6.39
C LEU A 50 -3.40 2.91 6.18
N LEU A 51 -3.77 3.70 7.19
CA LEU A 51 -3.64 5.15 7.22
C LEU A 51 -2.70 5.55 8.35
N LEU A 52 -1.72 6.38 8.05
CA LEU A 52 -0.96 7.10 9.07
C LEU A 52 -1.58 8.47 9.24
N THR A 53 -2.10 8.76 10.41
CA THR A 53 -2.79 10.03 10.69
C THR A 53 -2.06 10.86 11.74
N ASP A 54 -2.22 12.17 11.69
CA ASP A 54 -1.79 13.11 12.72
C ASP A 54 -2.97 14.00 13.15
N GLY A 55 -3.66 13.55 14.20
CA GLY A 55 -5.02 14.03 14.49
C GLY A 55 -5.94 13.72 13.32
N ASP A 56 -6.62 14.75 12.82
CA ASP A 56 -7.55 14.67 11.69
C ASP A 56 -6.85 14.75 10.32
N ASN A 57 -5.53 14.91 10.28
CA ASN A 57 -4.79 14.99 9.01
C ASN A 57 -4.35 13.61 8.56
N LEU A 58 -4.55 13.29 7.29
CA LEU A 58 -3.91 12.13 6.67
C LEU A 58 -2.47 12.44 6.27
N VAL A 59 -1.52 11.67 6.78
CA VAL A 59 -0.08 11.84 6.54
C VAL A 59 0.38 10.97 5.37
N SER A 60 0.01 9.69 5.41
CA SER A 60 0.41 8.67 4.45
C SER A 60 -0.62 7.55 4.44
N PHE A 61 -0.71 6.81 3.35
CA PHE A 61 -1.48 5.57 3.28
C PHE A 61 -0.77 4.53 2.41
N CYS A 62 -1.12 3.25 2.59
CA CYS A 62 -0.82 2.16 1.68
C CYS A 62 -1.80 1.01 1.88
N THR A 63 -1.96 0.17 0.86
CA THR A 63 -2.70 -1.09 0.99
C THR A 63 -1.77 -2.23 1.37
N TYR A 64 -2.34 -3.20 2.09
CA TYR A 64 -1.84 -4.56 2.20
C TYR A 64 -2.86 -5.45 1.51
N ALA A 65 -2.53 -5.95 0.33
CA ALA A 65 -3.50 -6.46 -0.62
C ALA A 65 -3.17 -7.87 -1.11
N VAL A 66 -4.22 -8.62 -1.43
CA VAL A 66 -4.06 -9.97 -2.00
C VAL A 66 -3.59 -9.90 -3.45
N ARG A 67 -4.08 -8.90 -4.20
CA ARG A 67 -3.78 -8.64 -5.62
C ARG A 67 -3.24 -7.23 -5.81
N ASP A 68 -2.47 -7.06 -6.89
CA ASP A 68 -1.94 -5.79 -7.36
C ASP A 68 -2.04 -5.70 -8.89
N GLU A 69 -1.44 -4.68 -9.50
CA GLU A 69 -1.39 -4.51 -10.96
C GLU A 69 -0.64 -5.63 -11.71
N ILE A 70 0.06 -6.52 -11.01
CA ILE A 70 0.74 -7.68 -11.60
C ILE A 70 -0.25 -8.84 -11.74
N ALA A 71 -0.42 -9.35 -12.96
CA ALA A 71 -1.40 -10.38 -13.28
C ALA A 71 -1.10 -11.76 -12.65
N SER A 72 0.15 -12.02 -12.26
CA SER A 72 0.53 -13.28 -11.64
C SER A 72 -0.10 -13.43 -10.27
N THR A 73 -0.76 -14.55 -10.04
CA THR A 73 -1.32 -14.93 -8.73
C THR A 73 -0.33 -15.70 -7.86
N GLU A 74 0.92 -15.89 -8.31
CA GLU A 74 1.95 -16.62 -7.55
C GLU A 74 2.49 -15.83 -6.36
N TYR A 75 2.40 -14.50 -6.42
CA TYR A 75 2.92 -13.61 -5.39
C TYR A 75 1.77 -12.97 -4.64
N SER A 76 1.85 -13.03 -3.32
CA SER A 76 0.94 -12.39 -2.39
C SER A 76 1.57 -12.49 -1.00
N PRO A 77 1.37 -11.50 -0.11
CA PRO A 77 0.60 -10.27 -0.29
C PRO A 77 1.43 -9.14 -0.94
N TRP A 78 0.73 -8.15 -1.48
CA TRP A 78 1.28 -6.96 -2.11
C TRP A 78 1.10 -5.72 -1.24
N ILE A 79 2.10 -4.85 -1.24
CA ILE A 79 1.96 -3.47 -0.78
C ILE A 79 1.66 -2.59 -1.99
N GLY A 80 0.43 -2.10 -2.06
CA GLY A 80 -0.04 -1.21 -3.11
C GLY A 80 -0.34 0.20 -2.60
N PHE A 81 -0.74 1.07 -3.52
CA PHE A 81 -1.21 2.43 -3.23
C PHE A 81 -0.37 3.20 -2.20
N VAL A 82 0.96 3.13 -2.33
CA VAL A 82 1.89 3.75 -1.38
C VAL A 82 1.99 5.25 -1.64
N TYR A 83 1.51 6.07 -0.71
CA TYR A 83 1.53 7.51 -0.88
C TYR A 83 1.75 8.25 0.44
N THR A 84 2.63 9.26 0.42
CA THR A 84 2.81 10.25 1.48
C THR A 84 2.55 11.64 0.92
N PHE A 85 1.69 12.42 1.59
CA PHE A 85 1.35 13.78 1.16
C PHE A 85 2.60 14.68 1.10
N PRO A 86 2.72 15.59 0.11
CA PRO A 86 3.91 16.40 -0.12
C PRO A 86 4.46 17.09 1.14
N LYS A 87 3.58 17.69 1.96
CA LYS A 87 3.97 18.39 3.21
C LYS A 87 4.66 17.50 4.26
N TYR A 88 4.54 16.17 4.13
CA TYR A 88 5.11 15.20 5.08
C TYR A 88 6.26 14.37 4.47
N ARG A 89 6.60 14.56 3.19
CA ARG A 89 7.71 13.85 2.54
C ARG A 89 9.05 14.23 3.19
N GLY A 90 10.08 13.38 2.97
CA GLY A 90 11.42 13.57 3.55
C GLY A 90 11.61 13.00 4.97
N HIS A 91 10.52 12.59 5.65
CA HIS A 91 10.57 12.06 7.02
C HIS A 91 10.47 10.53 7.10
N ARG A 92 10.32 9.85 5.95
CA ARG A 92 10.17 8.39 5.84
C ARG A 92 8.95 7.82 6.58
N TYR A 93 7.89 8.61 6.72
CA TYR A 93 6.70 8.23 7.48
C TYR A 93 5.98 6.97 6.97
N VAL A 94 6.02 6.70 5.67
CA VAL A 94 5.45 5.45 5.12
C VAL A 94 6.09 4.19 5.70
N GLY A 95 7.32 4.27 6.20
CA GLY A 95 7.97 3.16 6.91
C GLY A 95 7.18 2.67 8.12
N ARG A 96 6.42 3.55 8.80
CA ARG A 96 5.56 3.14 9.93
C ARG A 96 4.40 2.25 9.48
N LEU A 97 3.91 2.44 8.26
CA LEU A 97 2.88 1.58 7.69
C LEU A 97 3.48 0.21 7.31
N PHE A 98 4.69 0.22 6.75
CA PHE A 98 5.41 -1.03 6.44
C PHE A 98 5.73 -1.83 7.69
N GLU A 99 6.11 -1.19 8.80
CA GLU A 99 6.33 -1.87 10.09
C GLU A 99 5.07 -2.62 10.58
N VAL A 100 3.87 -2.04 10.37
CA VAL A 100 2.60 -2.70 10.70
C VAL A 100 2.36 -3.88 9.76
N ILE A 101 2.55 -3.71 8.45
CA ILE A 101 2.41 -4.79 7.45
C ILE A 101 3.37 -5.94 7.74
N GLU A 102 4.62 -5.64 8.08
CA GLU A 102 5.62 -6.63 8.45
C GLU A 102 5.23 -7.38 9.72
N SER A 103 4.60 -6.70 10.69
CA SER A 103 4.11 -7.33 11.91
C SER A 103 2.94 -8.29 11.61
N ILE A 104 1.99 -7.87 10.76
CA ILE A 104 0.90 -8.72 10.26
C ILE A 104 1.48 -9.94 9.53
N ALA A 105 2.43 -9.74 8.63
CA ALA A 105 3.06 -10.82 7.88
C ALA A 105 3.75 -11.83 8.82
N LYS A 106 4.46 -11.35 9.85
CA LYS A 106 5.05 -12.23 10.88
C LYS A 106 4.02 -13.02 11.67
N GLU A 107 2.94 -12.37 12.10
CA GLU A 107 1.87 -13.02 12.86
C GLU A 107 1.20 -14.14 12.07
N HIS A 108 1.14 -14.01 10.75
CA HIS A 108 0.54 -14.99 9.84
C HIS A 108 1.55 -15.94 9.16
N ASP A 109 2.79 -16.00 9.62
CA ASP A 109 3.85 -16.85 9.05
C ASP A 109 4.07 -16.61 7.53
N ILE A 110 3.82 -15.39 7.06
CA ILE A 110 4.02 -14.99 5.66
C ILE A 110 5.51 -14.69 5.46
N PRO A 111 6.21 -15.45 4.60
CA PRO A 111 7.66 -15.34 4.46
C PRO A 111 8.10 -14.12 3.66
N ASP A 112 7.25 -13.62 2.77
CA ASP A 112 7.60 -12.62 1.77
C ASP A 112 6.44 -11.65 1.55
N ILE A 113 6.77 -10.37 1.37
CA ILE A 113 5.82 -9.36 0.90
C ILE A 113 6.37 -8.68 -0.36
N TYR A 114 5.47 -8.27 -1.25
CA TYR A 114 5.83 -7.82 -2.59
C TYR A 114 5.37 -6.40 -2.85
N LEU A 115 6.01 -5.70 -3.79
CA LEU A 115 5.49 -4.46 -4.37
C LEU A 115 5.93 -4.30 -5.81
N SER A 116 5.08 -3.70 -6.64
CA SER A 116 5.44 -3.27 -7.99
C SER A 116 5.72 -1.76 -8.02
N THR A 117 6.70 -1.33 -8.80
CA THR A 117 7.04 0.09 -8.92
C THR A 117 7.97 0.40 -10.09
N ASP A 118 7.92 1.64 -10.57
CA ASP A 118 8.95 2.22 -11.44
C ASP A 118 10.12 2.85 -10.68
N HIS A 119 10.04 2.94 -9.34
CA HIS A 119 11.08 3.58 -8.53
C HIS A 119 12.31 2.67 -8.33
N ILE A 120 13.48 3.30 -8.32
CA ILE A 120 14.78 2.69 -8.00
C ILE A 120 15.39 3.47 -6.83
N GLY A 121 15.84 2.76 -5.80
CA GLY A 121 16.45 3.31 -4.58
C GLY A 121 15.46 3.87 -3.55
N LEU A 122 14.15 3.71 -3.74
CA LEU A 122 13.14 4.15 -2.78
C LEU A 122 12.82 3.06 -1.76
N TYR A 123 12.43 1.87 -2.24
CA TYR A 123 11.94 0.79 -1.38
C TYR A 123 13.08 -0.04 -0.78
N GLU A 124 14.24 -0.04 -1.42
CA GLU A 124 15.48 -0.64 -0.93
C GLU A 124 15.90 -0.04 0.40
N LYS A 125 15.57 1.23 0.62
CA LYS A 125 15.78 1.90 1.91
C LYS A 125 14.94 1.30 3.03
N TYR A 126 13.90 0.54 2.72
CA TYR A 126 13.03 -0.16 3.68
C TYR A 126 13.28 -1.68 3.67
N GLY A 127 14.36 -2.15 3.03
CA GLY A 127 14.72 -3.57 3.01
C GLY A 127 14.05 -4.40 1.91
N PHE A 128 13.44 -3.75 0.92
CA PHE A 128 13.00 -4.45 -0.28
C PHE A 128 14.17 -4.70 -1.23
N GLU A 129 14.19 -5.86 -1.86
CA GLU A 129 15.20 -6.28 -2.83
C GLU A 129 14.56 -6.40 -4.20
N TYR A 130 15.26 -5.95 -5.24
CA TYR A 130 14.78 -6.11 -6.61
C TYR A 130 14.73 -7.60 -6.94
N MET A 131 13.55 -8.08 -7.33
CA MET A 131 13.32 -9.47 -7.68
C MET A 131 13.40 -9.66 -9.20
N THR A 132 12.55 -8.95 -9.95
CA THR A 132 12.40 -9.14 -11.40
C THR A 132 11.55 -8.01 -12.02
N GLN A 133 11.27 -8.09 -13.32
CA GLN A 133 10.24 -7.29 -13.98
C GLN A 133 9.08 -8.18 -14.42
N MET A 134 7.86 -7.69 -14.27
CA MET A 134 6.63 -8.38 -14.66
C MET A 134 5.72 -7.44 -15.44
N GLU A 135 4.91 -8.00 -16.32
CA GLU A 135 3.92 -7.25 -17.08
C GLU A 135 2.76 -6.83 -16.16
N SER A 136 2.35 -5.57 -16.25
CA SER A 136 1.17 -5.06 -15.54
C SER A 136 -0.10 -5.27 -16.36
N ILE A 137 -1.24 -5.35 -15.70
CA ILE A 137 -2.56 -5.43 -16.35
C ILE A 137 -2.90 -4.16 -17.16
N TYR A 138 -2.17 -3.06 -16.93
CA TYR A 138 -2.31 -1.81 -17.67
C TYR A 138 -1.40 -1.74 -18.90
N GLY A 139 -0.61 -2.79 -19.14
CA GLY A 139 0.40 -2.85 -20.19
C GLY A 139 1.73 -2.23 -19.75
N GLY A 140 2.82 -2.80 -20.26
CA GLY A 140 4.18 -2.40 -19.89
C GLY A 140 4.75 -3.24 -18.76
N MET A 141 6.04 -3.01 -18.47
CA MET A 141 6.79 -3.77 -17.47
C MET A 141 6.96 -2.94 -16.20
N SER A 142 6.55 -3.49 -15.06
CA SER A 142 6.78 -2.92 -13.73
C SER A 142 7.90 -3.69 -13.04
N ARG A 143 8.72 -3.01 -12.22
CA ARG A 143 9.74 -3.69 -11.41
C ARG A 143 9.05 -4.27 -10.19
N VAL A 144 9.29 -5.54 -9.91
CA VAL A 144 8.80 -6.20 -8.72
C VAL A 144 9.93 -6.32 -7.72
N TYR A 145 9.64 -5.88 -6.50
CA TYR A 145 10.53 -6.03 -5.36
C TYR A 145 9.89 -6.98 -4.34
N VAL A 146 10.75 -7.66 -3.59
CA VAL A 146 10.37 -8.56 -2.50
C VAL A 146 11.04 -8.09 -1.22
N LYS A 147 10.35 -8.24 -0.08
CA LYS A 147 10.96 -8.14 1.23
C LYS A 147 10.73 -9.44 1.99
N HIS A 148 11.83 -10.06 2.39
CA HIS A 148 11.84 -11.27 3.19
C HIS A 148 11.51 -10.92 4.65
N ILE A 149 10.50 -11.58 5.19
CA ILE A 149 10.03 -11.41 6.55
C ILE A 149 10.79 -12.40 7.44
N GLY A 150 11.70 -11.87 8.24
CA GLY A 150 12.44 -12.66 9.22
C GLY A 150 11.52 -13.26 10.28
N ARG A 151 11.75 -14.53 10.61
CA ARG A 151 11.16 -15.22 11.76
C ARG A 151 11.65 -14.63 13.09
#